data_AF-A0AAV1ZMW3-F1
#
_entry.id   AF-A0AAV1ZMW3-F1
#
_cell.length_a   1.000
_cell.length_b   1.000
_cell.length_c   1.000
_cell.angle_alpha   90.00
_cell.angle_beta   90.00
_cell.angle_gamma   90.00
#
_symmetry.space_group_name_H-M   'P 1'
#
loop_
_entity.id
_entity.type
_entity.pdbx_description
1 polymer ?
#
loop_
_entity_poly.entity_id
_entity_poly.type
_entity_poly.pdbx_seq_one_letter_code
_entity_poly.pdbx_strand_id
1 'polypeptide(L)' 'MDFWFWGYLKSKVYTSNPRNLSDLKEAIKREVLQIPPAMIRSSLLSTISRMQCVIICEGGHVENL' A
#
# COMPACT_ATOMS: atom_id res chain seq x y z
N MET A 1 8.82 2.68 0.47
CA MET A 1 7.55 2.84 -0.27
C MET A 1 6.64 1.69 0.13
N ASP A 2 5.32 1.89 0.15
CA ASP A 2 4.32 0.79 0.17
C ASP A 2 3.97 0.10 1.50
N PHE A 3 4.51 0.45 2.67
CA PHE A 3 4.15 -0.27 3.91
C PHE A 3 2.65 -0.24 4.22
N TRP A 4 2.03 0.94 4.06
CA TRP A 4 0.59 1.11 4.26
C TRP A 4 -0.24 0.45 3.15
N PHE A 5 0.11 0.70 1.88
CA PHE A 5 -0.62 0.16 0.74
C PHE A 5 -0.58 -1.37 0.70
N TRP A 6 0.60 -1.94 0.93
CA TRP A 6 0.79 -3.38 0.96
C TRP A 6 0.11 -4.01 2.18
N GLY A 7 0.07 -3.32 3.33
CA GLY A 7 -0.73 -3.72 4.48
C GLY A 7 -2.24 -3.72 4.19
N TYR A 8 -2.74 -2.65 3.56
CA TYR A 8 -4.14 -2.51 3.14
C TYR A 8 -4.53 -3.62 2.14
N LEU A 9 -3.73 -3.80 1.09
CA LEU A 9 -4.00 -4.77 0.04
C LEU A 9 -4.00 -6.21 0.59
N LYS A 10 -3.05 -6.55 1.47
CA LYS A 10 -3.05 -7.84 2.16
C LYS A 10 -4.33 -8.03 2.98
N SER A 11 -4.72 -7.05 3.79
CA SER A 11 -5.93 -7.15 4.63
C SER A 11 -7.18 -7.46 3.80
N LYS A 12 -7.30 -6.85 2.60
CA LYS A 12 -8.43 -7.09 1.70
C LYS A 12 -8.34 -8.43 0.96
N VAL A 13 -7.20 -8.75 0.37
CA VAL A 13 -6.98 -9.98 -0.39
C VAL A 13 -7.19 -11.23 0.48
N TYR A 14 -6.72 -11.21 1.73
CA TYR A 14 -6.87 -12.35 2.64
C TYR A 14 -8.26 -12.48 3.28
N THR A 15 -9.14 -11.47 3.16
CA THR A 15 -10.54 -11.58 3.62
C THR A 15 -11.29 -12.68 2.85
N SER A 16 -10.95 -12.88 1.58
CA SER A 16 -11.56 -13.92 0.73
C SER A 16 -11.01 -15.33 0.98
N ASN A 17 -10.04 -15.49 1.90
CA ASN A 17 -9.38 -16.75 2.24
C ASN A 17 -8.96 -17.60 1.03
N PRO A 18 -8.13 -17.06 0.11
CA PRO A 18 -7.73 -17.77 -1.10
C PRO A 18 -6.99 -19.07 -0.77
N ARG A 19 -7.40 -20.19 -1.37
CA ARG A 19 -6.88 -21.54 -1.04
C ARG A 19 -5.77 -22.02 -1.97
N ASN A 20 -5.59 -21.35 -3.09
CA ASN A 20 -4.53 -21.64 -4.06
C ASN A 20 -4.02 -20.35 -4.73
N LEU A 21 -2.93 -20.47 -5.49
CA LEU A 21 -2.30 -19.33 -6.16
C LEU A 21 -3.20 -18.65 -7.20
N SER A 22 -4.16 -19.37 -7.78
CA SER A 22 -5.09 -18.81 -8.76
C SER A 22 -6.10 -17.89 -8.07
N ASP A 23 -6.71 -18.36 -6.97
CA ASP A 23 -7.61 -17.57 -6.13
C ASP A 23 -6.90 -16.32 -5.59
N LEU A 24 -5.64 -16.46 -5.19
CA LEU A 24 -4.83 -15.33 -4.71
C LEU A 24 -4.63 -14.28 -5.82
N LYS A 25 -4.29 -14.71 -7.04
CA LYS A 25 -4.13 -13.81 -8.19
C LYS A 25 -5.44 -13.11 -8.55
N GLU A 26 -6.56 -13.83 -8.55
CA GLU A 26 -7.90 -13.31 -8.80
C GLU A 26 -8.30 -12.27 -7.73
N ALA A 27 -8.09 -12.59 -6.45
CA ALA A 27 -8.37 -11.69 -5.35
C ALA A 27 -7.52 -10.41 -5.43
N ILE A 28 -6.24 -10.51 -5.75
CA ILE A 28 -5.37 -9.33 -5.95
C ILE A 28 -5.90 -8.46 -7.08
N LYS A 29 -6.22 -9.04 -8.24
CA LYS A 29 -6.77 -8.27 -9.39
C LYS A 29 -8.08 -7.59 -9.01
N ARG A 30 -8.98 -8.30 -8.34
CA ARG A 30 -10.28 -7.79 -7.93
C ARG A 30 -10.16 -6.64 -6.93
N GLU A 31 -9.29 -6.78 -5.93
CA GLU A 31 -9.08 -5.72 -4.95
C GLU A 31 -8.39 -4.51 -5.58
N VAL A 32 -7.37 -4.70 -6.43
CA VAL A 32 -6.71 -3.60 -7.15
C VAL A 32 -7.69 -2.82 -8.04
N LEU A 33 -8.61 -3.50 -8.74
CA LEU A 33 -9.63 -2.86 -9.56
C LEU A 33 -10.67 -2.08 -8.74
N GLN A 34 -10.89 -2.45 -7.49
CA GLN A 34 -11.80 -1.77 -6.57
C GLN A 34 -11.15 -0.59 -5.85
N ILE A 35 -9.82 -0.45 -5.91
CA ILE A 35 -9.13 0.68 -5.27
C ILE A 35 -9.42 1.96 -6.06
N PRO A 36 -10.02 2.99 -5.44
CA PRO A 36 -10.28 4.25 -6.11
C PRO A 36 -8.95 4.91 -6.53
N PRO A 37 -8.89 5.57 -7.71
CA PRO A 37 -7.70 6.31 -8.12
C PRO A 37 -7.22 7.34 -7.09
N ALA A 38 -8.16 7.91 -6.33
CA ALA A 38 -7.86 8.82 -5.22
C ALA A 38 -7.06 8.18 -4.08
N MET A 39 -7.28 6.88 -3.80
CA MET A 39 -6.55 6.13 -2.78
C MET A 39 -5.12 5.82 -3.24
N ILE A 40 -4.93 5.46 -4.51
CA ILE A 40 -3.59 5.29 -5.12
C ILE A 40 -2.82 6.61 -5.06
N ARG A 41 -3.47 7.72 -5.46
CA ARG A 41 -2.89 9.06 -5.40
C ARG A 41 -2.49 9.43 -3.98
N SER A 42 -3.33 9.16 -2.98
CA SER A 42 -3.02 9.44 -1.58
C SER A 42 -1.82 8.63 -1.08
N SER A 43 -1.73 7.35 -1.45
CA SER A 43 -0.61 6.48 -1.09
C SER A 43 0.71 6.89 -1.77
N LEU A 44 0.63 7.43 -2.99
CA LEU A 44 1.77 8.00 -3.70
C LEU A 44 2.21 9.33 -3.08
N LEU A 45 1.27 10.19 -2.69
CA LEU A 45 1.55 11.45 -2.00
C LEU A 45 2.17 11.23 -0.62
N SER A 46 1.64 10.30 0.19
CA SER A 46 2.22 9.95 1.49
C SER A 46 3.63 9.39 1.34
N THR A 47 3.87 8.63 0.28
CA THR A 47 5.18 8.10 -0.08
C THR A 47 6.16 9.22 -0.43
N ILE A 48 5.76 10.15 -1.29
CA ILE A 48 6.59 11.30 -1.71
C ILE A 48 6.90 12.18 -0.50
N SER A 49 5.89 12.45 0.34
CA SER A 49 6.06 13.21 1.59
C SER A 49 7.06 12.54 2.52
N ARG A 50 7.00 11.21 2.70
CA ARG A 50 7.99 10.46 3.49
C ARG A 50 9.39 10.53 2.88
N MET A 51 9.53 10.45 1.56
CA MET A 51 10.84 10.59 0.91
C MET A 51 11.40 12.01 1.08
N GLN A 52 10.57 13.03 0.94
CA GLN A 52 10.97 14.41 1.25
C GLN A 52 11.40 14.55 2.71
N CYS A 53 10.67 13.93 3.63
CA CYS A 53 11.04 13.93 5.04
C CYS A 53 12.38 13.23 5.30
N VAL A 54 12.67 12.09 4.65
CA VAL A 54 13.97 11.42 4.76
C VAL A 54 15.11 12.30 4.24
N ILE A 55 14.88 13.05 3.15
CA ILE A 55 15.85 14.01 2.60
C ILE A 55 16.07 15.16 3.59
N ILE A 56 14.99 15.72 4.16
CA ILE A 56 15.05 16.81 5.15
C ILE A 56 15.71 16.36 6.46
N CYS A 57 15.48 15.12 6.88
CA CYS A 57 16.02 14.55 8.10
C CYS A 57 17.42 13.94 7.92
N GLU A 58 18.09 14.13 6.77
CA GLU A 58 19.41 13.56 6.45
C GLU A 58 19.53 12.04 6.73
N GLY A 59 18.44 11.30 6.54
CA GLY A 59 18.39 9.85 6.82
C GLY A 59 18.00 9.47 8.26
N GLY A 60 17.54 10.41 9.09
CA GLY A 60 16.97 10.16 10.41
C GLY A 60 15.62 9.41 10.39
N HIS A 61 15.22 8.86 11.55
CA HIS A 61 14.05 7.98 11.68
C HIS A 61 12.72 8.74 11.59
N VAL A 62 11.95 8.48 10.52
CA VAL A 62 10.67 9.17 10.20
C VAL A 62 9.46 8.37 10.69
N GLU A 63 9.39 8.07 11.98
CA GLU A 63 8.22 7.42 12.61
C GLU A 63 7.42 8.35 13.55
N ASN A 64 7.80 9.63 13.68
CA ASN A 64 7.12 10.61 14.55
C ASN A 64 6.85 11.97 13.87
N LEU A 65 6.19 11.95 12.70
CA LEU A 65 5.55 13.13 12.10
C LEU A 65 4.11 12.80 11.72
#